data_AF-K5X3M6-F1
#
_entry.id   AF-K5X3M6-F1
#
_cell.length_a   1.000
_cell.length_b   1.000
_cell.length_c   1.000
_cell.angle_alpha   90.00
_cell.angle_beta   90.00
_cell.angle_gamma   90.00
#
_symmetry.space_group_name_H-M   'P 1'
#
loop_
_entity.id
_entity.type
_entity.pdbx_description
1 polymer ?
#
loop_
_entity_poly.entity_id
_entity_poly.type
_entity_poly.pdbx_seq_one_letter_code
_entity_poly.pdbx_strand_id
1 'polypeptide(L)'
;MTSAHAVSNANVNEELPRPTAQRTKSARHLRIPTADTGETQDVQKFPNFAPPTRREAQGEDQEDLDKDFDVHGFDHPSTYEHQQWVWLPRDPLGISHLLVKELCAAGVEASDEGADMDEKGTVEATRNPPDQDWEGGRDA
;
A
#
# COMPACT_ATOMS: atom_id res chain seq x y z
N MET A 1 -35.12 -6.58 -48.30
CA MET A 1 -33.95 -7.45 -48.57
C MET A 1 -32.98 -7.26 -47.42
N THR A 2 -32.83 -8.33 -46.64
CA THR A 2 -31.96 -8.51 -45.49
C THR A 2 -30.49 -8.44 -45.88
N SER A 3 -29.66 -7.73 -45.10
CA SER A 3 -28.27 -8.16 -44.91
C SER A 3 -27.76 -7.66 -43.56
N ALA A 4 -27.48 -8.62 -42.70
CA ALA A 4 -26.78 -8.47 -41.44
C ALA A 4 -25.27 -8.29 -41.70
N HIS A 5 -24.61 -7.51 -40.86
CA HIS A 5 -23.18 -7.68 -40.61
C HIS A 5 -22.98 -7.71 -39.10
N ALA A 6 -22.44 -8.84 -38.64
CA ALA A 6 -22.09 -9.13 -37.27
C ALA A 6 -20.57 -9.06 -37.11
N VAL A 7 -20.16 -9.10 -35.83
CA VAL A 7 -18.82 -9.40 -35.28
C VAL A 7 -17.79 -8.25 -35.46
N SER A 8 -17.05 -7.79 -34.46
CA SER A 8 -16.42 -8.53 -33.37
C SER A 8 -16.05 -7.62 -32.18
N ASN A 9 -16.40 -8.04 -30.96
CA ASN A 9 -15.87 -7.48 -29.72
C ASN A 9 -14.45 -8.00 -29.52
N ALA A 10 -13.46 -7.11 -29.57
CA ALA A 10 -12.09 -7.43 -29.19
C ALA A 10 -11.92 -7.17 -27.68
N ASN A 11 -11.83 -8.26 -26.94
CA ASN A 11 -11.46 -8.36 -25.53
C ASN A 11 -9.98 -7.99 -25.39
N VAL A 12 -9.66 -6.87 -24.72
CA VAL A 12 -8.27 -6.42 -24.49
C VAL A 12 -7.95 -6.58 -23.00
N ASN A 13 -7.85 -7.83 -22.55
CA ASN A 13 -7.09 -8.18 -21.35
C ASN A 13 -5.64 -8.40 -21.78
N GLU A 14 -4.82 -7.36 -21.83
CA GLU A 14 -3.36 -7.50 -21.85
C GLU A 14 -2.83 -7.49 -20.42
N GLU A 15 -2.59 -8.71 -19.93
CA GLU A 15 -1.92 -9.03 -18.69
C GLU A 15 -0.43 -8.66 -18.81
N LEU A 16 0.00 -7.57 -18.15
CA LEU A 16 1.42 -7.23 -18.03
C LEU A 16 2.14 -8.30 -17.20
N PRO A 17 3.26 -8.88 -17.69
CA PRO A 17 3.96 -9.94 -16.97
C PRO A 17 4.62 -9.39 -15.69
N ARG A 18 4.29 -10.02 -14.54
CA ARG A 18 4.92 -9.72 -13.25
C ARG A 18 6.42 -10.06 -13.31
N PRO A 19 7.32 -9.22 -12.78
CA PRO A 19 8.74 -9.53 -12.75
C PRO A 19 9.01 -10.72 -11.82
N THR A 20 9.34 -11.88 -12.39
CA THR A 20 9.84 -13.03 -11.65
C THR A 20 11.25 -12.74 -11.14
N ALA A 21 11.40 -12.52 -9.83
CA ALA A 21 12.69 -12.40 -9.18
C ALA A 21 13.44 -13.74 -9.20
N GLN A 22 14.28 -13.94 -10.21
CA GLN A 22 15.21 -15.07 -10.25
C GLN A 22 16.35 -14.83 -9.27
N ARG A 23 16.27 -15.48 -8.10
CA ARG A 23 17.34 -15.50 -7.09
C ARG A 23 18.51 -16.34 -7.60
N THR A 24 19.47 -15.70 -8.26
CA THR A 24 20.74 -16.34 -8.64
C THR A 24 21.61 -16.57 -7.41
N LYS A 25 21.90 -17.84 -7.07
CA LYS A 25 22.89 -18.21 -6.06
C LYS A 25 24.29 -17.94 -6.60
N SER A 26 24.84 -16.74 -6.37
CA SER A 26 26.23 -16.44 -6.70
C SER A 26 27.13 -16.84 -5.52
N ALA A 27 27.66 -18.07 -5.56
CA ALA A 27 28.73 -18.50 -4.69
C ALA A 27 30.03 -17.81 -5.12
N ARG A 28 30.38 -16.69 -4.50
CA ARG A 28 31.69 -16.06 -4.68
C ARG A 28 32.74 -16.89 -3.93
N HIS A 29 33.35 -17.82 -4.64
CA HIS A 29 34.52 -18.54 -4.17
C HIS A 29 35.74 -17.61 -4.28
N LEU A 30 36.01 -16.86 -3.21
CA LEU A 30 37.22 -16.04 -3.10
C LEU A 30 38.43 -16.97 -3.01
N ARG A 31 39.23 -17.02 -4.08
CA ARG A 31 40.54 -17.67 -4.11
C ARG A 31 41.53 -16.76 -3.39
N ILE A 32 42.04 -17.22 -2.25
CA ILE A 32 43.12 -16.56 -1.51
C ILE A 32 44.45 -16.94 -2.19
N PRO A 33 45.28 -15.98 -2.64
CA PRO A 33 46.60 -16.29 -3.16
C PRO A 33 47.55 -16.63 -2.01
N THR A 34 48.22 -17.78 -2.11
CA THR A 34 49.31 -18.17 -1.22
C THR A 34 50.58 -17.40 -1.60
N ALA A 35 50.98 -16.45 -0.75
CA ALA A 35 52.32 -15.92 -0.72
C ALA A 35 53.01 -16.40 0.56
N ASP A 36 54.22 -16.90 0.36
CA ASP A 36 55.15 -17.51 1.28
C ASP A 36 55.72 -16.50 2.29
N THR A 37 56.19 -17.06 3.41
CA THR A 37 57.17 -16.52 4.36
C THR A 37 56.68 -15.61 5.49
N GLY A 38 56.76 -16.14 6.73
CA GLY A 38 57.21 -15.35 7.88
C GLY A 38 56.27 -15.25 9.08
N GLU A 39 56.58 -16.07 10.09
CA GLU A 39 56.45 -15.79 11.53
C GLU A 39 55.08 -15.84 12.23
N THR A 40 55.10 -16.67 13.28
CA THR A 40 54.13 -16.97 14.33
C THR A 40 53.49 -15.75 14.98
N GLN A 41 52.15 -15.65 14.96
CA GLN A 41 51.39 -15.03 16.04
C GLN A 41 50.08 -15.78 16.33
N ASP A 42 49.88 -15.95 17.63
CA ASP A 42 48.83 -16.61 18.41
C ASP A 42 47.42 -16.56 17.78
N VAL A 43 46.93 -17.73 17.32
CA VAL A 43 45.54 -17.88 16.89
C VAL A 43 44.70 -17.95 18.16
N GLN A 44 44.13 -16.81 18.55
CA GLN A 44 43.13 -16.76 19.61
C GLN A 44 42.02 -17.76 19.29
N LYS A 45 41.98 -18.82 20.09
CA LYS A 45 40.96 -19.87 20.05
C LYS A 45 39.61 -19.21 20.31
N PHE A 46 38.81 -19.04 19.26
CA PHE A 46 37.43 -18.57 19.40
C PHE A 46 36.71 -19.43 20.47
N PRO A 47 36.06 -18.82 21.47
CA PRO A 47 35.30 -19.59 22.43
C PRO A 47 34.21 -20.37 21.69
N ASN A 48 34.21 -21.69 21.87
CA ASN A 48 33.22 -22.57 21.28
C ASN A 48 31.90 -22.39 22.02
N PHE A 49 31.02 -21.53 21.49
CA PHE A 49 29.67 -21.37 22.02
C PHE A 49 28.84 -22.58 21.62
N ALA A 50 28.38 -23.33 22.62
CA ALA A 50 27.40 -24.39 22.38
C ALA A 50 26.14 -23.79 21.75
N PRO A 51 25.52 -24.47 20.77
CA PRO A 51 24.24 -24.02 20.23
C PRO A 51 23.20 -23.96 21.36
N PRO A 52 22.26 -23.00 21.32
CA PRO A 52 21.24 -22.90 22.34
C PRO A 52 20.42 -24.20 22.36
N THR A 53 20.30 -24.82 23.53
CA THR A 53 19.42 -25.96 23.74
C THR A 53 17.99 -25.53 23.44
N ARG A 54 17.29 -26.26 22.57
CA ARG A 54 15.88 -26.02 22.26
C ARG A 54 15.08 -26.21 23.56
N ARG A 55 14.46 -25.14 24.06
CA ARG A 55 13.45 -25.27 25.13
C ARG A 55 12.27 -26.06 24.57
N GLU A 56 11.99 -27.21 25.17
CA GLU A 56 10.72 -27.89 24.97
C GLU A 56 9.65 -27.06 25.68
N ALA A 57 8.70 -26.54 24.91
CA ALA A 57 7.55 -25.84 25.46
C ALA A 57 6.66 -26.88 26.17
N GLN A 58 6.72 -26.89 27.51
CA GLN A 58 5.54 -27.26 28.31
C GLN A 58 4.50 -26.18 27.96
N GLY A 59 3.37 -26.43 27.30
CA GLY A 59 2.54 -27.62 27.31
C GLY A 59 1.25 -27.39 28.10
N GLU A 60 1.03 -26.18 28.63
CA GLU A 60 -0.13 -25.66 29.35
C GLU A 60 0.00 -24.15 29.04
N ASP A 61 -0.80 -23.49 28.18
CA ASP A 61 -2.17 -23.02 28.37
C ASP A 61 -2.76 -22.79 26.96
N GLN A 62 -3.83 -23.48 26.58
CA GLN A 62 -4.43 -23.35 25.25
C GLN A 62 -5.93 -23.06 25.32
N GLU A 63 -6.31 -22.11 26.17
CA GLU A 63 -7.64 -21.52 26.15
C GLU A 63 -7.45 -20.01 26.41
N ASP A 64 -7.87 -19.16 25.48
CA ASP A 64 -7.90 -17.67 25.52
C ASP A 64 -6.81 -16.83 24.82
N LEU A 65 -5.94 -17.38 23.96
CA LEU A 65 -4.97 -16.56 23.20
C LEU A 65 -5.51 -15.90 21.91
N ASP A 66 -6.74 -16.23 21.49
CA ASP A 66 -7.26 -15.83 20.18
C ASP A 66 -8.29 -14.67 20.22
N LYS A 67 -8.61 -14.13 21.41
CA LYS A 67 -9.70 -13.12 21.54
C LYS A 67 -9.26 -11.68 21.31
N ASP A 68 -7.97 -11.37 21.40
CA ASP A 68 -7.41 -10.02 21.26
C ASP A 68 -6.50 -9.86 20.02
N PHE A 69 -6.45 -10.86 19.15
CA PHE A 69 -5.66 -10.76 17.92
C PHE A 69 -6.42 -9.92 16.88
N ASP A 70 -6.15 -8.62 16.87
CA ASP A 70 -6.61 -7.73 15.81
C ASP A 70 -5.96 -8.16 14.48
N VAL A 71 -6.79 -8.59 13.53
CA VAL A 71 -6.40 -9.03 12.18
C VAL A 71 -5.57 -7.96 11.48
N HIS A 72 -5.81 -6.68 11.79
CA HIS A 72 -5.13 -5.53 11.21
C HIS A 72 -4.24 -4.77 12.20
N GLY A 73 -3.91 -5.35 13.36
CA GLY A 73 -3.17 -4.65 14.43
C GLY A 73 -1.78 -4.13 14.03
N PHE A 74 -1.24 -4.57 12.89
CA PHE A 74 0.02 -4.09 12.31
C PHE A 74 -0.13 -3.52 10.90
N ASP A 75 -1.32 -3.62 10.30
CA ASP A 75 -1.57 -3.08 8.98
C ASP A 75 -1.82 -1.57 9.11
N HIS A 76 -1.30 -0.78 8.19
CA HIS A 76 -1.61 0.64 8.18
C HIS A 76 -3.09 0.81 7.76
N PRO A 77 -3.89 1.67 8.41
CA PRO A 77 -5.33 1.81 8.12
C PRO A 77 -5.63 2.03 6.64
N SER A 78 -4.82 2.84 5.94
CA SER A 78 -4.93 3.05 4.48
C SER A 78 -4.78 1.80 3.60
N THR A 79 -4.43 0.64 4.16
CA THR A 79 -4.31 -0.62 3.41
C THR A 79 -5.60 -1.46 3.43
N TYR A 80 -6.49 -1.24 4.39
CA TYR A 80 -7.72 -2.03 4.56
C TYR A 80 -8.97 -1.17 4.75
N GLU A 81 -8.84 0.07 5.23
CA GLU A 81 -9.95 1.02 5.34
C GLU A 81 -10.15 1.77 4.03
N HIS A 82 -11.41 2.14 3.77
CA HIS A 82 -11.74 3.03 2.66
C HIS A 82 -11.13 4.41 2.90
N GLN A 83 -10.41 4.91 1.90
CA GLN A 83 -9.83 6.25 1.95
C GLN A 83 -10.94 7.30 1.96
N GLN A 84 -10.79 8.29 2.85
CA GLN A 84 -11.73 9.41 2.95
C GLN A 84 -11.70 10.29 1.69
N TRP A 85 -12.82 10.92 1.37
CA TRP A 85 -12.96 11.79 0.22
C TRP A 85 -12.12 13.06 0.35
N VAL A 86 -11.57 13.53 -0.76
CA VAL A 86 -10.94 14.84 -0.84
C VAL A 86 -12.02 15.88 -1.14
N TRP A 87 -12.32 16.72 -0.15
CA TRP A 87 -13.32 17.79 -0.30
C TRP A 87 -12.64 19.14 -0.50
N LEU A 88 -12.85 19.73 -1.67
CA LEU A 88 -12.23 20.98 -2.09
C LEU A 88 -13.30 22.08 -2.16
N PRO A 89 -13.09 23.28 -1.63
CA PRO A 89 -14.04 24.35 -1.83
C PRO A 89 -13.97 24.84 -3.29
N ARG A 90 -15.14 25.14 -3.87
CA ARG A 90 -15.27 25.69 -5.20
C ARG A 90 -14.67 27.10 -5.25
N ASP A 91 -13.65 27.27 -6.07
CA ASP A 91 -12.97 28.54 -6.22
C ASP A 91 -13.41 29.27 -7.49
N PRO A 92 -13.30 30.62 -7.54
CA PRO A 92 -13.73 31.40 -8.70
C PRO A 92 -12.83 31.23 -9.93
N LEU A 93 -11.64 30.66 -9.79
CA LEU A 93 -10.71 30.40 -10.91
C LEU A 93 -10.97 29.03 -11.56
N GLY A 94 -11.80 28.18 -10.95
CA GLY A 94 -12.16 26.85 -11.45
C GLY A 94 -11.08 25.78 -11.25
N ILE A 95 -10.12 26.03 -10.37
CA ILE A 95 -9.04 25.09 -10.05
C ILE A 95 -9.60 23.85 -9.33
N SER A 96 -10.58 24.03 -8.44
CA SER A 96 -11.29 22.98 -7.71
C SER A 96 -11.84 21.93 -8.67
N HIS A 97 -12.53 22.38 -9.72
CA HIS A 97 -13.15 21.50 -10.70
C HIS A 97 -12.11 20.69 -11.49
N LEU A 98 -10.98 21.32 -11.83
CA LEU A 98 -9.87 20.63 -12.49
C LEU A 98 -9.27 19.56 -11.58
N LEU A 99 -9.00 19.90 -10.31
CA LEU A 99 -8.42 18.99 -9.33
C LEU A 99 -9.35 17.81 -9.02
N VAL A 100 -10.66 18.05 -8.84
CA VAL A 100 -11.64 16.99 -8.65
C VAL A 100 -11.58 16.00 -9.82
N LYS A 101 -11.53 16.52 -11.05
CA LYS A 101 -11.43 15.66 -12.24
C LYS A 101 -10.12 14.87 -12.27
N GLU A 102 -8.99 15.48 -11.95
CA GLU A 102 -7.67 14.81 -11.93
C GLU A 102 -7.58 13.75 -10.82
N LEU A 103 -8.08 14.05 -9.63
CA LEU A 103 -8.12 13.13 -8.50
C LEU A 103 -9.00 11.92 -8.80
N CYS A 104 -10.21 12.15 -9.31
CA CYS A 104 -11.11 11.06 -9.70
C CYS A 104 -10.49 10.21 -10.83
N ALA A 105 -9.78 10.82 -11.78
CA ALA A 105 -9.05 10.08 -12.82
C ALA A 105 -7.88 9.25 -12.26
N ALA A 106 -7.29 9.67 -11.15
CA ALA A 106 -6.27 8.93 -10.41
C ALA A 106 -6.86 7.87 -9.45
N GLY A 107 -8.18 7.72 -9.39
CA GLY A 107 -8.87 6.78 -8.51
C GLY A 107 -9.04 7.28 -7.07
N VAL A 108 -8.89 8.57 -6.82
CA VAL A 108 -9.15 9.21 -5.53
C VAL A 108 -10.51 9.89 -5.57
N GLU A 109 -11.41 9.52 -4.66
CA GLU A 109 -12.73 10.12 -4.56
C GLU A 109 -12.61 11.58 -4.09
N ALA A 110 -13.15 12.50 -4.89
CA ALA A 110 -13.07 13.92 -4.63
C ALA A 110 -14.35 14.64 -5.05
N SER A 111 -14.68 15.74 -4.36
CA SER A 111 -15.84 16.57 -4.69
C SER A 111 -15.59 18.02 -4.29
N ASP A 112 -16.27 18.95 -4.97
CA ASP A 112 -16.33 20.36 -4.60
C ASP A 112 -17.72 20.85 -4.19
N GLU A 113 -18.66 19.92 -4.04
CA GLU A 113 -20.05 20.25 -3.78
C GLU A 113 -20.23 20.68 -2.33
N GLY A 114 -20.96 21.78 -2.12
CA GLY A 114 -21.34 22.21 -0.77
C GLY A 114 -20.28 23.01 -0.02
N ALA A 115 -19.16 23.33 -0.64
CA ALA A 115 -18.17 24.24 -0.12
C ALA A 115 -17.80 25.26 -1.20
N ASP A 116 -17.89 26.54 -0.90
CA ASP A 116 -17.57 27.63 -1.82
C ASP A 116 -16.49 28.54 -1.20
N MET A 117 -15.61 29.08 -2.02
CA MET A 117 -14.54 30.00 -1.59
C MET A 117 -14.66 31.35 -2.31
N ASP A 118 -14.50 32.44 -1.56
CA ASP A 118 -14.49 33.80 -2.11
C ASP A 118 -13.11 34.21 -2.68
N GLU A 119 -13.05 35.36 -3.35
CA GLU A 119 -11.80 35.91 -3.91
C GLU A 119 -10.74 36.25 -2.84
N LYS A 120 -11.13 36.32 -1.56
CA LYS A 120 -10.24 36.58 -0.42
C LYS A 120 -9.74 35.29 0.24
N GLY A 121 -10.21 34.13 -0.21
CA GLY A 121 -9.89 32.82 0.36
C GLY A 121 -10.72 32.44 1.58
N THR A 122 -11.84 33.13 1.85
CA THR A 122 -12.82 32.73 2.85
C THR A 122 -13.64 31.57 2.32
N VAL A 123 -13.78 30.51 3.10
CA VAL A 123 -14.54 29.32 2.73
C VAL A 123 -15.83 29.25 3.52
N GLU A 124 -16.95 29.00 2.83
CA GLU A 124 -18.27 28.78 3.39
C GLU A 124 -18.76 27.38 3.01
N ALA A 125 -19.11 26.57 4.01
CA ALA A 125 -19.65 25.23 3.82
C ALA A 125 -21.17 25.23 4.06
N THR A 126 -21.93 24.83 3.04
CA THR A 126 -23.40 24.83 3.06
C THR A 126 -24.00 23.47 3.45
N ARG A 127 -23.21 22.39 3.36
CA ARG A 127 -23.58 21.03 3.75
C ARG A 127 -22.39 20.28 4.36
N ASN A 128 -22.63 19.05 4.79
CA ASN A 128 -21.58 18.12 5.23
C ASN A 128 -20.71 17.67 4.05
N PRO A 129 -19.53 17.09 4.33
CA PRO A 129 -18.74 16.37 3.34
C PRO A 129 -19.56 15.34 2.55
N PRO A 130 -19.19 15.04 1.30
CA PRO A 130 -19.97 14.20 0.39
C PRO A 130 -20.15 12.75 0.87
N ASP A 131 -19.20 12.25 1.66
CA ASP A 131 -19.20 10.91 2.23
C ASP A 131 -20.14 10.76 3.45
N GLN A 132 -20.71 11.86 3.93
CA GLN A 132 -21.57 11.89 5.10
C GLN A 132 -23.01 12.31 4.77
N ASP A 133 -23.94 11.78 5.55
CA ASP A 133 -25.34 12.17 5.45
C ASP A 133 -25.52 13.63 5.92
N TRP A 134 -26.34 14.40 5.20
CA TRP A 134 -26.77 15.73 5.60
C TRP A 134 -28.30 15.84 5.60
N GLU A 135 -28.85 16.85 6.28
CA GLU A 135 -30.32 17.03 6.42
C GLU A 135 -31.08 17.08 5.07
N GLY A 136 -30.39 17.35 3.95
CA GLY A 136 -30.93 17.35 2.59
C GLY A 136 -30.81 16.03 1.81
N GLY A 137 -30.10 15.00 2.30
CA GLY A 137 -29.91 13.71 1.62
C GLY A 137 -28.48 13.17 1.69
N ARG A 138 -28.21 12.09 0.94
CA ARG A 138 -26.85 11.58 0.67
C ARG A 138 -26.60 11.71 -0.83
N ASP A 139 -25.51 12.36 -1.22
CA ASP A 139 -25.12 12.48 -2.61
C ASP A 139 -24.44 11.16 -3.03
N ALA A 140 -25.02 10.51 -4.06
CA ALA A 140 -24.76 9.12 -4.45
C ALA A 140 -23.75 8.99 -5.58
#